data_AF-A0A356NTG1-F1
#
_entry.id   AF-A0A356NTG1-F1
#
_cell.length_a   1.000
_cell.length_b   1.000
_cell.length_c   1.000
_cell.angle_alpha   90.00
_cell.angle_beta   90.00
_cell.angle_gamma   90.00
#
_symmetry.space_group_name_H-M   'P 1'
#
loop_
_entity.id
_entity.type
_entity.pdbx_description
1 polymer ?
#
loop_
_entity_poly.entity_id
_entity_poly.type
_entity_poly.pdbx_seq_one_letter_code
_entity_poly.pdbx_strand_id
1 'polypeptide(L)' 'DRHVIIITDSQVAGYHLDSLASACSRVARRCDTLTITAGEASKSMSVLSVLLEDILALGVDRGVVLVALGGGV' A
#
# COMPACT_ATOMS: atom_id res chain seq x y z
N ASP A 1 11.70 6.13 12.97
CA ASP A 1 10.24 5.99 13.20
C ASP A 1 9.43 6.55 12.03
N ARG A 2 9.20 5.74 11.01
CA ARG A 2 8.46 6.13 9.78
C ARG A 2 7.04 5.55 9.82
N HIS A 3 6.11 6.21 9.14
CA HIS A 3 4.79 5.65 8.77
C HIS A 3 4.95 4.95 7.42
N VAL A 4 4.62 3.66 7.36
CA VAL A 4 4.68 2.84 6.15
C VAL A 4 3.26 2.55 5.66
N ILE A 5 3.04 2.67 4.36
CA ILE A 5 1.80 2.22 3.70
C ILE A 5 2.19 1.21 2.64
N ILE A 6 1.73 -0.03 2.81
CA ILE A 6 1.91 -1.10 1.83
C ILE A 6 0.72 -1.05 0.87
N ILE A 7 0.99 -0.93 -0.42
CA ILE A 7 -0.01 -0.93 -1.49
C ILE A 7 0.20 -2.21 -2.30
N THR A 8 -0.84 -3.03 -2.44
CA THR A 8 -0.75 -4.31 -3.14
C THR A 8 -2.03 -4.61 -3.90
N ASP A 9 -2.00 -5.55 -4.83
CA ASP A 9 -3.22 -6.04 -5.48
C ASP A 9 -3.79 -7.27 -4.75
N SER A 10 -5.05 -7.59 -5.04
CA SER A 10 -5.79 -8.68 -4.39
C SER A 10 -5.18 -10.08 -4.57
N GLN A 11 -4.39 -10.32 -5.63
CA GLN A 11 -3.70 -11.60 -5.81
C GLN A 11 -2.42 -11.66 -4.97
N VAL A 12 -1.58 -10.62 -5.05
CA VAL A 12 -0.30 -10.57 -4.31
C VAL A 12 -0.54 -10.48 -2.80
N ALA A 13 -1.62 -9.80 -2.39
CA ALA A 13 -2.01 -9.69 -0.99
C ALA A 13 -2.08 -11.06 -0.28
N GLY A 14 -2.72 -12.04 -0.93
CA GLY A 14 -2.94 -13.37 -0.36
C GLY A 14 -1.66 -14.19 -0.13
N TYR A 15 -0.53 -13.81 -0.74
CA TYR A 15 0.73 -14.56 -0.63
C TYR A 15 1.79 -13.84 0.23
N HIS A 16 1.84 -12.51 0.17
CA HIS A 16 3.00 -11.76 0.67
C HIS A 16 2.68 -10.64 1.66
N LEU A 17 1.42 -10.17 1.74
CA LEU A 17 1.07 -9.01 2.56
C LEU A 17 1.37 -9.24 4.03
N ASP A 18 0.91 -10.36 4.61
CA ASP A 18 1.07 -10.65 6.03
C ASP A 18 2.54 -10.74 6.44
N SER A 19 3.37 -11.38 5.61
CA SER A 19 4.81 -11.49 5.87
C SER A 19 5.49 -10.12 5.85
N LEU A 20 5.15 -9.26 4.89
CA LEU A 20 5.75 -7.92 4.80
C LEU A 20 5.25 -7.00 5.91
N ALA A 21 3.94 -7.00 6.18
CA ALA A 21 3.35 -6.20 7.25
C ALA A 21 3.93 -6.58 8.63
N SER A 22 4.10 -7.89 8.88
CA SER A 22 4.77 -8.38 10.08
C SER A 22 6.20 -7.86 10.20
N ALA A 23 7.00 -7.93 9.14
CA ALA A 23 8.35 -7.40 9.13
C ALA A 23 8.39 -5.88 9.35
N CYS A 24 7.50 -5.12 8.69
CA CYS A 24 7.40 -3.66 8.81
C CYS A 24 6.99 -3.21 10.21
N SER A 25 6.06 -3.92 10.86
CA SER A 25 5.58 -3.59 12.21
C SER A 25 6.69 -3.57 13.28
N ARG A 26 7.81 -4.27 13.03
CA ARG A 26 8.97 -4.32 13.94
C ARG A 26 9.85 -3.07 13.88
N VAL A 27 9.74 -2.26 12.83
CA VAL A 27 10.64 -1.12 12.55
C VAL A 27 9.91 0.18 12.24
N ALA A 28 8.65 0.11 11.81
CA ALA A 28 7.80 1.25 11.53
C ALA A 28 7.04 1.68 12.78
N ARG A 29 6.80 2.99 12.90
CA ARG A 29 5.94 3.55 13.96
C ARG A 29 4.47 3.18 13.73
N ARG A 30 4.09 3.09 12.46
CA ARG A 30 2.74 2.77 11.97
C ARG A 30 2.88 2.08 10.62
N CYS A 31 2.09 1.03 10.40
CA CYS A 31 2.03 0.31 9.14
C CYS A 31 0.57 0.12 8.76
N ASP A 32 0.14 0.73 7.65
CA ASP A 32 -1.19 0.52 7.06
C ASP A 32 -1.05 -0.23 5.73
N THR A 33 -2.15 -0.84 5.29
CA THR A 33 -2.19 -1.63 4.06
C THR A 33 -3.39 -1.19 3.21
N LEU A 34 -3.17 -0.94 1.93
CA LEU A 34 -4.22 -0.65 0.95
C LEU A 34 -4.16 -1.71 -0.15
N THR A 35 -5.33 -2.27 -0.48
CA THR A 35 -5.44 -3.31 -1.51
C THR A 35 -6.28 -2.82 -2.68
N ILE A 36 -5.77 -3.00 -3.91
CA ILE A 36 -6.50 -2.71 -5.14
C ILE A 36 -6.91 -4.00 -5.86
N THR A 37 -7.88 -3.92 -6.77
CA THR A 37 -8.23 -5.04 -7.64
C THR A 37 -7.04 -5.39 -8.54
N ALA A 38 -6.71 -6.68 -8.68
CA ALA A 38 -5.64 -7.11 -9.58
C ALA A 38 -5.98 -6.93 -11.07
N GLY A 39 -4.98 -6.58 -11.88
CA GLY A 39 -5.04 -6.53 -13.34
C GLY A 39 -4.81 -5.13 -13.93
N GLU A 40 -4.41 -5.08 -15.22
CA GLU A 40 -4.03 -3.83 -15.92
C GLU A 40 -5.14 -2.77 -15.95
N ALA A 41 -6.41 -3.18 -15.85
CA ALA A 41 -7.53 -2.25 -15.76
C ALA A 41 -7.44 -1.32 -14.53
N SER A 42 -6.79 -1.77 -13.46
CA SER A 42 -6.55 -0.95 -12.27
C SER A 42 -5.48 0.12 -12.47
N LYS A 43 -4.67 0.02 -13.54
CA LYS A 43 -3.69 1.03 -13.93
C LYS A 43 -4.37 2.19 -14.66
N SER A 44 -5.17 2.94 -13.91
CA SER A 44 -5.94 4.06 -14.44
C SER A 44 -5.86 5.26 -13.50
N MET A 45 -6.03 6.46 -14.07
CA MET A 45 -6.03 7.71 -13.30
C MET A 45 -7.17 7.78 -12.29
N SER A 46 -8.31 7.14 -12.56
CA SER A 46 -9.43 7.05 -11.62
C SER A 46 -9.06 6.24 -10.39
N VAL A 47 -8.46 5.06 -10.57
CA VAL A 47 -8.00 4.22 -9.45
C VAL A 47 -6.88 4.91 -8.67
N LEU A 48 -5.94 5.55 -9.36
CA LEU A 48 -4.90 6.34 -8.70
C LEU A 48 -5.48 7.47 -7.87
N SER A 49 -6.50 8.19 -8.36
CA SER A 49 -7.16 9.27 -7.61
C SER A 49 -7.76 8.75 -6.32
N VAL A 50 -8.51 7.64 -6.37
CA VAL A 50 -9.11 7.01 -5.18
C VAL A 50 -8.02 6.55 -4.21
N LEU A 51 -6.97 5.90 -4.71
CA LEU A 51 -5.85 5.46 -3.89
C LEU A 51 -5.14 6.63 -3.19
N LEU A 52 -4.99 7.77 -3.86
CA LEU A 52 -4.42 8.98 -3.25
C LEU A 52 -5.32 9.55 -2.16
N GLU A 53 -6.65 9.55 -2.36
CA GLU A 53 -7.61 9.93 -1.32
C GLU A 53 -7.52 9.01 -0.11
N ASP A 54 -7.43 7.70 -0.31
CA ASP A 54 -7.25 6.71 0.76
C ASP A 54 -5.94 6.94 1.52
N ILE A 55 -4.83 7.21 0.82
CA ILE A 55 -3.54 7.55 1.44
C ILE A 55 -3.65 8.82 2.29
N LEU A 56 -4.31 9.86 1.78
CA LEU A 56 -4.49 11.13 2.52
C LEU A 56 -5.38 10.95 3.76
N ALA A 57 -6.42 10.12 3.66
CA ALA A 57 -7.31 9.80 4.78
C ALA A 57 -6.58 9.10 5.94
N LEU A 58 -5.44 8.45 5.69
CA LEU A 58 -4.59 7.85 6.73
C LEU A 58 -3.80 8.89 7.55
N GLY A 59 -3.84 10.17 7.18
CA GLY A 59 -3.17 11.25 7.91
C GLY A 59 -1.66 11.25 7.71
N VAL A 60 -1.21 11.05 6.47
CA VAL A 60 0.22 11.00 6.12
C VAL A 60 0.90 12.36 6.17
N ASP A 61 2.20 12.34 6.47
CA ASP A 61 3.09 13.49 6.33
C ASP A 61 4.16 13.23 5.25
N ARG A 62 5.08 14.18 5.04
CA ARG A 62 6.17 14.07 4.04
C ARG A 62 7.18 12.96 4.37
N GLY A 63 7.15 12.41 5.58
CA GLY A 63 8.02 11.34 6.03
C GLY A 63 7.47 9.94 5.72
N VAL A 64 6.25 9.82 5.20
CA VAL A 64 5.63 8.53 4.84
C VAL A 64 6.46 7.77 3.82
N VAL A 65 6.47 6.44 3.95
CA VAL A 65 7.08 5.52 2.98
C VAL A 65 5.96 4.71 2.35
N LEU A 66 5.82 4.84 1.03
CA LEU A 66 4.93 3.99 0.24
C LEU A 66 5.71 2.77 -0.26
N VAL A 67 5.14 1.58 -0.07
CA VAL A 67 5.72 0.32 -0.54
C VAL A 67 4.76 -0.29 -1.55
N ALA A 68 5.15 -0.29 -2.83
CA ALA A 68 4.46 -1.04 -3.86
C ALA A 68 4.85 -2.52 -3.77
N LEU A 69 3.93 -3.36 -3.31
CA LEU A 69 4.07 -4.80 -3.22
C LEU A 69 3.30 -5.45 -4.36
N GLY A 70 3.98 -5.74 -5.47
CA GLY A 70 3.37 -6.35 -6.64
C GLY A 70 4.23 -6.24 -7.89
N GLY A 71 3.60 -6.43 -9.04
CA GLY A 71 4.22 -6.26 -10.36
C GLY A 71 4.25 -4.79 -10.84
N GLY A 72 4.29 -4.59 -12.16
CA GLY A 72 4.36 -3.26 -12.79
C GLY A 72 3.00 -2.64 -13.19
N VAL A 73 1.91 -3.24 -12.71
CA VAL A 73 0.53 -2.72 -12.83
C VAL A 73 0.39 -1.56 -11.86
#